data_AF-A0A0G0ANR5-F1
#
_entry.id   AF-A0A0G0ANR5-F1
#
_cell.length_a   1.000
_cell.length_b   1.000
_cell.length_c   1.000
_cell.angle_alpha   90.00
_cell.angle_beta   90.00
_cell.angle_gamma   90.00
#
_symmetry.space_group_name_H-M   'P 1'
#
loop_
_entity.id
_entity.type
_entity.pdbx_description
1 polymer ?
#
loop_
_entity_poly.entity_id
_entity_poly.type
_entity_poly.pdbx_seq_one_letter_code
_entity_poly.pdbx_strand_id
1 'polypeptide(L)'
;MRKPTHDLEEEHGGIMLMLKIIGKISEKLAKGENIDKVHLDKVVEFLRNFADKCHHGKEEGIFFPEVVKDSSNLSLVNELLGEHKTGRDYIKGIGDALDNFQTGNPDAYHIATNMRGYIELLTEHIRKENTILFPLADKQLSQEKQEEIVEKFETLERDVIGEGKHEEYHGWLKELGEVYIGQNQDQ
;
A
#
# COMPACT_ATOMS: atom_id res chain seq x y z
N MET A 1 -20.15 14.58 -5.07
CA MET A 1 -20.34 13.12 -5.17
C MET A 1 -19.00 12.46 -4.96
N ARG A 2 -18.97 11.38 -4.19
CA ARG A 2 -17.76 10.60 -3.89
C ARG A 2 -17.24 10.01 -5.20
N LYS A 3 -15.94 10.08 -5.44
CA LYS A 3 -15.29 9.52 -6.63
C LYS A 3 -14.43 8.33 -6.24
N PRO A 4 -14.29 7.31 -7.10
CA PRO A 4 -13.43 6.16 -6.79
C PRO A 4 -11.97 6.58 -6.61
N THR A 5 -11.50 7.57 -7.39
CA THR A 5 -10.15 8.14 -7.27
C THR A 5 -9.91 8.80 -5.91
N HIS A 6 -10.92 9.46 -5.33
CA HIS A 6 -10.82 10.04 -4.00
C HIS A 6 -10.66 8.96 -2.92
N ASP A 7 -11.36 7.83 -3.05
CA ASP A 7 -11.22 6.71 -2.11
C ASP A 7 -9.81 6.12 -2.17
N LEU A 8 -9.27 5.90 -3.37
CA LEU A 8 -7.91 5.41 -3.57
C LEU A 8 -6.87 6.42 -3.02
N GLU A 9 -7.08 7.73 -3.23
CA GLU A 9 -6.23 8.79 -2.67
C GLU A 9 -6.24 8.81 -1.13
N GLU A 10 -7.39 8.58 -0.49
CA GLU A 10 -7.48 8.45 0.97
C GLU A 10 -6.70 7.23 1.47
N GLU A 11 -6.84 6.08 0.80
CA GLU A 11 -6.08 4.86 1.11
C GLU A 11 -4.58 5.05 0.93
N HIS A 12 -4.15 5.79 -0.10
CA HIS A 12 -2.77 6.21 -0.30
C HIS A 12 -2.22 6.97 0.91
N GLY A 13 -3.03 7.76 1.61
CA GLY A 13 -2.61 8.43 2.84
C GLY A 13 -2.15 7.44 3.91
N GLY A 14 -2.92 6.38 4.15
CA GLY A 14 -2.57 5.32 5.09
C GLY A 14 -1.35 4.51 4.65
N ILE A 15 -1.27 4.18 3.36
CA ILE A 15 -0.14 3.46 2.77
C ILE A 15 1.15 4.29 2.89
N MET A 16 1.11 5.58 2.55
CA MET A 16 2.26 6.49 2.67
C MET A 16 2.74 6.65 4.11
N LEU A 17 1.83 6.64 5.10
CA LEU A 17 2.21 6.62 6.51
C LEU A 17 2.93 5.31 6.86
N MET A 18 2.42 4.16 6.40
CA MET A 18 3.12 2.88 6.58
C MET A 18 4.51 2.90 5.92
N LEU A 19 4.67 3.48 4.72
CA LEU A 19 5.96 3.60 4.06
C LEU A 19 6.97 4.40 4.90
N LYS A 20 6.54 5.49 5.53
CA LYS A 20 7.38 6.26 6.47
C LYS A 20 7.80 5.41 7.68
N ILE A 21 6.87 4.64 8.24
CA ILE A 21 7.10 3.75 9.40
C ILE A 21 8.15 2.69 9.03
N ILE A 22 7.95 1.96 7.94
CA ILE A 22 8.88 0.90 7.53
C ILE A 22 10.23 1.47 7.08
N GLY A 23 10.28 2.72 6.62
CA GLY A 23 11.53 3.45 6.42
C GLY A 23 12.36 3.52 7.69
N LYS A 24 11.75 3.91 8.81
CA LYS A 24 12.42 3.96 10.12
C LYS A 24 12.77 2.58 10.67
N ILE A 25 11.91 1.58 10.46
CA ILE A 25 12.22 0.19 10.80
C ILE A 25 13.44 -0.29 10.01
N SER A 26 13.50 -0.01 8.71
CA SER A 26 14.62 -0.43 7.85
C SER A 26 15.96 0.20 8.28
N GLU A 27 15.96 1.48 8.68
CA GLU A 27 17.14 2.17 9.22
C GLU A 27 17.63 1.51 10.51
N LYS A 28 16.72 1.14 11.41
CA LYS A 28 17.03 0.47 12.68
C LYS A 28 17.58 -0.93 12.46
N LEU A 29 16.94 -1.72 11.61
CA LEU A 29 17.41 -3.07 11.23
C LEU A 29 18.81 -3.03 10.64
N ALA A 30 19.11 -2.06 9.76
CA ALA A 30 20.44 -1.88 9.18
C ALA A 30 21.52 -1.52 10.20
N LYS A 31 21.14 -0.92 11.33
CA LYS A 31 22.04 -0.62 12.46
C LYS A 31 22.17 -1.77 13.47
N GLY A 32 21.45 -2.87 13.27
CA GLY A 32 21.39 -3.97 14.23
C GLY A 32 20.63 -3.61 15.52
N GLU A 33 19.75 -2.61 15.46
CA GLU A 33 18.89 -2.27 16.60
C GLU A 33 17.73 -3.26 16.70
N ASN A 34 17.33 -3.60 17.93
CA ASN A 34 16.20 -4.50 18.17
C ASN A 34 14.89 -3.89 17.64
N ILE A 35 14.13 -4.73 16.94
CA ILE A 35 12.76 -4.46 16.51
C ILE A 35 11.87 -5.57 17.09
N ASP A 36 10.72 -5.19 17.65
CA ASP A 36 9.73 -6.17 18.08
C ASP A 36 9.20 -6.92 16.85
N LYS A 37 9.30 -8.25 16.87
CA LYS A 37 8.79 -9.09 15.79
C LYS A 37 7.29 -8.87 15.55
N VAL A 38 6.52 -8.58 16.61
CA VAL A 38 5.08 -8.28 16.49
C VAL A 38 4.84 -7.06 15.60
N HIS A 39 5.72 -6.05 15.64
CA HIS A 39 5.59 -4.88 14.75
C HIS A 39 5.87 -5.26 13.29
N LEU A 40 6.84 -6.14 13.03
CA LEU A 40 7.12 -6.65 11.70
C LEU A 40 5.96 -7.51 11.17
N ASP A 41 5.35 -8.34 12.01
CA ASP A 41 4.17 -9.14 11.66
C ASP A 41 3.00 -8.22 11.26
N LYS A 42 2.72 -7.17 12.04
CA LYS A 42 1.70 -6.14 11.71
C LYS A 42 1.97 -5.44 10.38
N VAL A 43 3.23 -5.07 10.13
CA VAL A 43 3.65 -4.46 8.85
C VAL A 43 3.35 -5.40 7.69
N VAL A 44 3.79 -6.66 7.77
CA VAL A 44 3.57 -7.64 6.70
C VAL A 44 2.09 -7.88 6.45
N GLU A 45 1.29 -7.97 7.51
CA GLU A 45 -0.16 -8.13 7.39
C GLU A 45 -0.81 -6.92 6.71
N PHE A 46 -0.48 -5.70 7.13
CA PHE A 46 -1.00 -4.47 6.52
C PHE A 46 -0.65 -4.40 5.02
N LEU A 47 0.62 -4.65 4.67
CA LEU A 47 1.05 -4.60 3.26
C LEU A 47 0.35 -5.67 2.41
N ARG A 48 0.15 -6.89 2.93
CA ARG A 48 -0.50 -7.98 2.20
C ARG A 48 -2.01 -7.78 2.05
N ASN A 49 -2.68 -7.38 3.12
CA ASN A 49 -4.13 -7.37 3.14
C ASN A 49 -4.70 -6.01 2.74
N PHE A 50 -4.18 -4.91 3.29
CA PHE A 50 -4.69 -3.58 2.98
C PHE A 50 -4.11 -3.07 1.65
N ALA A 51 -2.78 -2.91 1.56
CA ALA A 51 -2.17 -2.32 0.36
C ALA A 51 -2.34 -3.20 -0.90
N ASP A 52 -2.11 -4.52 -0.79
CA ASP A 52 -2.21 -5.41 -1.95
C ASP A 52 -3.64 -5.93 -2.18
N LYS A 53 -4.15 -6.83 -1.33
CA LYS A 53 -5.43 -7.50 -1.62
C LYS A 53 -6.64 -6.54 -1.69
N CYS A 54 -6.65 -5.48 -0.88
CA CYS A 54 -7.75 -4.51 -0.89
C CYS A 54 -7.50 -3.40 -1.89
N HIS A 55 -6.50 -2.56 -1.66
CA HIS A 55 -6.26 -1.37 -2.47
C HIS A 55 -5.87 -1.72 -3.92
N HIS A 56 -4.78 -2.46 -4.16
CA HIS A 56 -4.49 -2.93 -5.52
C HIS A 56 -5.59 -3.87 -6.05
N GLY A 57 -6.31 -4.59 -5.19
CA GLY A 57 -7.47 -5.40 -5.59
C GLY A 57 -8.61 -4.58 -6.20
N LYS A 58 -8.90 -3.40 -5.63
CA LYS A 58 -9.84 -2.41 -6.18
C LYS A 58 -9.36 -1.93 -7.55
N GLU A 59 -8.07 -1.68 -7.67
CA GLU A 59 -7.47 -1.18 -8.91
C GLU A 59 -7.48 -2.23 -10.02
N GLU A 60 -6.85 -3.38 -9.78
CA GLU A 60 -6.70 -4.47 -10.75
C GLU A 60 -8.05 -5.08 -11.14
N GLY A 61 -8.94 -5.27 -10.17
CA GLY A 61 -10.19 -5.99 -10.36
C GLY A 61 -11.34 -5.13 -10.87
N ILE A 62 -11.33 -3.81 -10.61
CA ILE A 62 -12.50 -2.95 -10.81
C ILE A 62 -12.13 -1.68 -11.58
N PHE A 63 -11.14 -0.91 -11.12
CA PHE A 63 -10.85 0.41 -11.67
C PHE A 63 -10.11 0.37 -13.00
N PHE A 64 -8.95 -0.30 -13.05
CA PHE A 64 -8.13 -0.39 -14.26
C PHE A 64 -8.89 -0.98 -15.46
N PRO A 65 -9.73 -2.04 -15.31
CA PRO A 65 -10.56 -2.54 -16.41
C PRO A 65 -11.48 -1.49 -17.05
N GLU A 66 -11.96 -0.53 -16.27
CA GLU A 66 -12.79 0.57 -16.77
C GLU A 66 -11.94 1.67 -17.41
N VAL A 67 -10.78 1.99 -16.82
CA VAL A 67 -9.88 3.03 -17.32
C VAL A 67 -9.24 2.66 -18.67
N VAL A 68 -8.90 1.39 -18.89
CA VAL A 68 -8.29 0.92 -20.16
C VAL A 68 -9.28 0.79 -21.32
N LYS A 69 -10.58 1.04 -21.10
CA LYS A 69 -11.54 1.17 -22.20
C LYS A 69 -11.18 2.34 -23.11
N ASP A 70 -10.51 3.36 -22.58
CA ASP A 70 -9.71 4.28 -23.37
C ASP A 70 -8.30 3.68 -23.57
N SER A 71 -8.03 3.26 -24.80
CA SER A 71 -6.78 2.56 -25.15
C SER A 71 -5.53 3.43 -24.99
N SER A 72 -5.67 4.75 -24.89
CA SER A 72 -4.54 5.66 -24.61
C SER A 72 -3.94 5.44 -23.22
N ASN A 73 -4.70 4.87 -22.29
CA ASN A 73 -4.26 4.59 -20.91
C ASN A 73 -3.52 3.24 -20.78
N LEU A 74 -3.58 2.36 -21.79
CA LEU A 74 -3.12 0.98 -21.68
C LEU A 74 -1.65 0.85 -21.30
N SER A 75 -0.78 1.73 -21.81
CA SER A 75 0.65 1.70 -21.48
C SER A 75 0.91 2.01 -20.01
N LEU A 76 0.25 3.03 -19.47
CA LEU A 76 0.41 3.44 -18.07
C LEU A 76 -0.15 2.38 -17.13
N VAL A 77 -1.34 1.84 -17.42
CA VAL A 77 -1.93 0.77 -16.60
C VAL A 77 -1.09 -0.50 -16.61
N ASN A 78 -0.51 -0.88 -17.75
CA ASN A 78 0.40 -2.04 -17.80
C ASN A 78 1.68 -1.83 -16.99
N GLU A 79 2.20 -0.60 -16.95
CA GLU A 79 3.34 -0.25 -16.10
C GLU A 79 2.97 -0.42 -14.62
N LEU A 80 1.85 0.16 -14.18
CA LEU A 80 1.34 0.07 -12.80
C LEU A 80 1.09 -1.38 -12.37
N LEU A 81 0.49 -2.20 -13.24
CA LEU A 81 0.32 -3.65 -12.99
C LEU A 81 1.65 -4.39 -12.82
N GLY A 82 2.67 -4.02 -13.60
CA GLY A 82 4.02 -4.53 -13.44
C GLY A 82 4.61 -4.19 -12.08
N GLU A 83 4.38 -2.96 -11.61
CA GLU A 83 4.81 -2.49 -10.30
C GLU A 83 4.07 -3.18 -9.16
N HIS A 84 2.76 -3.41 -9.27
CA HIS A 84 2.02 -4.22 -8.28
C HIS A 84 2.67 -5.59 -8.10
N LYS A 85 3.03 -6.25 -9.21
CA LYS A 85 3.72 -7.54 -9.16
C LYS A 85 5.07 -7.41 -8.45
N THR A 86 5.88 -6.42 -8.77
CA THR A 86 7.17 -6.18 -8.08
C THR A 86 6.97 -5.85 -6.60
N GLY A 87 5.92 -5.11 -6.25
CA GLY A 87 5.52 -4.83 -4.87
C GLY A 87 5.22 -6.10 -4.09
N ARG A 88 4.44 -7.02 -4.69
CA ARG A 88 4.18 -8.36 -4.12
C ARG A 88 5.45 -9.17 -3.91
N ASP A 89 6.40 -9.09 -4.84
CA ASP A 89 7.70 -9.78 -4.72
C ASP A 89 8.51 -9.25 -3.49
N TYR A 90 8.51 -7.93 -3.24
CA TYR A 90 9.13 -7.37 -2.03
C TYR A 90 8.40 -7.78 -0.74
N ILE A 91 7.07 -7.73 -0.71
CA ILE A 91 6.27 -8.15 0.45
C ILE A 91 6.53 -9.64 0.77
N LYS A 92 6.65 -10.48 -0.26
CA LYS A 92 7.04 -11.88 -0.11
C LYS A 92 8.43 -11.98 0.52
N GLY A 93 9.43 -11.25 0.00
CA GLY A 93 10.79 -11.25 0.53
C GLY A 93 10.88 -10.81 1.99
N ILE A 94 10.09 -9.82 2.41
CA ILE A 94 9.99 -9.42 3.82
C ILE A 94 9.45 -10.57 4.67
N GLY A 95 8.34 -11.18 4.24
CA GLY A 95 7.69 -12.25 4.99
C GLY A 95 8.52 -13.52 5.09
N ASP A 96 9.18 -13.95 4.00
CA ASP A 96 10.04 -15.14 3.99
C ASP A 96 11.22 -14.99 4.99
N ALA A 97 11.79 -13.79 5.09
CA ALA A 97 12.87 -13.49 6.02
C ALA A 97 12.39 -13.37 7.48
N LEU A 98 11.10 -13.05 7.68
CA LEU A 98 10.53 -12.86 9.01
C LEU A 98 10.43 -14.17 9.82
N ASP A 99 10.30 -15.32 9.14
CA ASP A 99 10.21 -16.63 9.77
C ASP A 99 11.46 -17.00 10.57
N ASN A 100 12.64 -16.53 10.14
CA ASN A 100 13.93 -16.78 10.79
C ASN A 100 14.52 -15.53 11.47
N PHE A 101 13.73 -14.46 11.59
CA PHE A 101 14.22 -13.16 12.03
C PHE A 101 14.84 -13.20 13.43
N GLN A 102 16.09 -12.73 13.51
CA GLN A 102 16.76 -12.37 14.76
C GLN A 102 17.54 -11.07 14.55
N THR A 103 17.59 -10.21 15.57
CA THR A 103 18.31 -8.93 15.43
C THR A 103 19.79 -9.18 15.13
N GLY A 104 20.31 -8.48 14.12
CA GLY A 104 21.70 -8.57 13.68
C GLY A 104 22.03 -9.79 12.80
N ASN A 105 21.05 -10.64 12.48
CA ASN A 105 21.25 -11.75 11.55
C ASN A 105 21.09 -11.31 10.07
N PRO A 106 21.45 -12.15 9.09
CA PRO A 106 21.27 -11.84 7.67
C PRO A 106 19.82 -11.54 7.27
N ASP A 107 18.83 -12.18 7.89
CA ASP A 107 17.41 -11.94 7.60
C ASP A 107 16.97 -10.52 7.96
N ALA A 108 17.49 -9.94 9.04
CA ALA A 108 17.26 -8.53 9.37
C ALA A 108 17.71 -7.58 8.24
N TYR A 109 18.84 -7.88 7.60
CA TYR A 109 19.33 -7.13 6.44
C TYR A 109 18.46 -7.36 5.19
N HIS A 110 18.01 -8.59 4.96
CA HIS A 110 17.09 -8.91 3.86
C HIS A 110 15.75 -8.18 4.01
N ILE A 111 15.17 -8.16 5.22
CA ILE A 111 13.95 -7.40 5.53
C ILE A 111 14.18 -5.91 5.22
N ALA A 112 15.25 -5.31 5.75
CA ALA A 112 15.56 -3.90 5.52
C ALA A 112 15.76 -3.55 4.05
N THR A 113 16.34 -4.46 3.26
CA THR A 113 16.57 -4.26 1.83
C THR A 113 15.27 -4.35 1.03
N ASN A 114 14.41 -5.33 1.31
CA ASN A 114 13.10 -5.43 0.66
C ASN A 114 12.19 -4.25 1.05
N MET A 115 12.20 -3.82 2.32
CA MET A 115 11.45 -2.62 2.74
C MET A 115 11.86 -1.38 1.96
N ARG A 116 13.17 -1.13 1.80
CA ARG A 116 13.66 0.02 1.02
C ARG A 116 13.26 -0.04 -0.46
N GLY A 117 13.38 -1.20 -1.08
CA GLY A 117 12.94 -1.40 -2.47
C GLY A 117 11.43 -1.19 -2.64
N TYR A 118 10.62 -1.65 -1.68
CA TYR A 118 9.18 -1.44 -1.67
C TYR A 118 8.81 0.04 -1.50
N ILE A 119 9.49 0.77 -0.61
CA ILE A 119 9.27 2.21 -0.41
C ILE A 119 9.53 2.98 -1.70
N GLU A 120 10.69 2.75 -2.34
CA GLU A 120 11.07 3.45 -3.57
C GLU A 120 10.04 3.21 -4.69
N LEU A 121 9.70 1.93 -4.90
CA LEU A 121 8.71 1.53 -5.90
C LEU A 121 7.35 2.18 -5.63
N LEU A 122 6.80 2.00 -4.43
CA LEU A 122 5.42 2.37 -4.15
C LEU A 122 5.23 3.89 -4.02
N THR A 123 6.27 4.62 -3.62
CA THR A 123 6.23 6.10 -3.60
C THR A 123 6.07 6.65 -5.02
N GLU A 124 6.85 6.15 -5.99
CA GLU A 124 6.73 6.59 -7.38
C GLU A 124 5.46 6.06 -8.06
N HIS A 125 5.03 4.85 -7.70
CA HIS A 125 3.76 4.28 -8.13
C HIS A 125 2.57 5.18 -7.76
N ILE A 126 2.40 5.47 -6.46
CA ILE A 126 1.34 6.35 -5.93
C ILE A 126 1.40 7.74 -6.57
N ARG A 127 2.62 8.26 -6.81
CA ARG A 127 2.79 9.55 -7.50
C ARG A 127 2.21 9.51 -8.91
N LYS A 128 2.45 8.46 -9.70
CA LYS A 128 1.90 8.32 -11.06
C LYS A 128 0.39 8.23 -11.04
N GLU A 129 -0.17 7.50 -10.09
CA GLU A 129 -1.61 7.37 -9.98
C GLU A 129 -2.28 8.70 -9.63
N ASN A 130 -1.88 9.31 -8.51
CA ASN A 130 -2.47 10.56 -8.02
C ASN A 130 -2.31 11.72 -9.02
N THR A 131 -1.17 11.80 -9.70
CA THR A 131 -0.86 12.97 -10.55
C THR A 131 -1.18 12.78 -12.03
N ILE A 132 -1.32 11.54 -12.49
CA ILE A 132 -1.50 11.22 -13.92
C ILE A 132 -2.76 10.40 -14.11
N LEU A 133 -2.83 9.18 -13.56
CA LEU A 133 -3.92 8.26 -13.88
C LEU A 133 -5.28 8.76 -13.36
N PHE A 134 -5.35 9.17 -12.09
CA PHE A 134 -6.60 9.58 -11.46
C PHE A 134 -7.19 10.83 -12.12
N PRO A 135 -6.43 11.91 -12.40
CA PRO A 135 -6.97 13.05 -13.15
C PRO A 135 -7.43 12.72 -14.57
N LEU A 136 -6.86 11.70 -15.22
CA LEU A 136 -7.30 11.23 -16.53
C LEU A 136 -8.62 10.45 -16.41
N ALA A 137 -8.67 9.48 -15.50
CA ALA A 137 -9.85 8.67 -15.22
C ALA A 137 -11.06 9.53 -14.83
N ASP A 138 -10.84 10.54 -13.98
CA ASP A 138 -11.88 11.49 -13.56
C ASP A 138 -12.53 12.27 -14.71
N LYS A 139 -11.79 12.50 -15.80
CA LYS A 139 -12.28 13.18 -17.00
C LYS A 139 -12.94 12.21 -17.99
N GLN A 140 -12.47 10.97 -18.04
CA GLN A 140 -12.90 9.97 -19.01
C GLN A 140 -14.12 9.18 -18.55
N LEU A 141 -14.23 8.89 -17.25
CA LEU A 141 -15.33 8.10 -16.70
C LEU A 141 -16.57 8.96 -16.47
N SER A 142 -17.73 8.48 -16.92
CA SER A 142 -19.01 9.12 -16.62
C SER A 142 -19.31 9.07 -15.13
N GLN A 143 -20.15 9.99 -14.67
CA GLN A 143 -20.57 10.03 -13.27
C GLN A 143 -21.24 8.71 -12.82
N GLU A 144 -22.16 8.17 -13.64
CA GLU A 144 -22.83 6.88 -13.38
C GLU A 144 -21.81 5.75 -13.22
N LYS A 145 -20.76 5.73 -14.05
CA LYS A 145 -19.70 4.73 -13.93
C LYS A 145 -18.88 4.91 -12.66
N GLN A 146 -18.58 6.16 -12.27
CA GLN A 146 -17.86 6.44 -11.03
C GLN A 146 -18.67 5.98 -9.80
N GLU A 147 -19.99 6.20 -9.79
CA GLU A 147 -20.89 5.72 -8.73
C GLU A 147 -20.89 4.17 -8.66
N GLU A 148 -21.00 3.49 -9.80
CA GLU A 148 -20.92 2.02 -9.87
C GLU A 148 -19.60 1.47 -9.32
N ILE A 149 -18.47 2.13 -9.63
CA ILE A 149 -17.15 1.69 -9.13
C ILE A 149 -17.06 1.84 -7.61
N VAL A 150 -17.57 2.95 -7.05
CA VAL A 150 -17.56 3.17 -5.59
C VAL A 150 -18.33 2.06 -4.87
N GLU A 151 -19.52 1.69 -5.33
CA GLU A 151 -20.29 0.57 -4.74
C GLU A 151 -19.54 -0.77 -4.79
N LYS A 152 -18.80 -1.01 -5.88
CA LYS A 152 -17.96 -2.20 -6.03
C LYS A 152 -16.74 -2.17 -5.11
N PHE A 153 -16.13 -1.00 -4.90
CA PHE A 153 -15.04 -0.83 -3.93
C PHE A 153 -15.49 -1.15 -2.51
N GLU A 154 -16.64 -0.64 -2.09
CA GLU A 154 -17.21 -0.92 -0.76
C GLU A 154 -17.50 -2.41 -0.57
N THR A 155 -17.95 -3.08 -1.63
CA THR A 155 -18.17 -4.53 -1.60
C THR A 155 -16.88 -5.32 -1.49
N LEU A 156 -15.88 -5.00 -2.32
CA LEU A 156 -14.58 -5.67 -2.27
C LEU A 156 -13.91 -5.47 -0.91
N GLU A 157 -13.90 -4.24 -0.39
CA GLU A 157 -13.31 -3.95 0.91
C GLU A 157 -13.96 -4.76 2.03
N ARG A 158 -15.29 -4.81 2.08
CA ARG A 158 -16.02 -5.63 3.06
C ARG A 158 -15.66 -7.11 2.94
N ASP A 159 -15.51 -7.63 1.73
CA ASP A 159 -15.23 -9.05 1.48
C ASP A 159 -13.76 -9.41 1.76
N VAL A 160 -12.82 -8.50 1.52
CA VAL A 160 -11.37 -8.73 1.66
C VAL A 160 -10.86 -8.39 3.06
N ILE A 161 -11.27 -7.24 3.60
CA ILE A 161 -10.80 -6.71 4.88
C ILE A 161 -11.67 -7.26 6.02
N GLY A 162 -12.98 -7.37 5.81
CA GLY A 162 -13.93 -7.80 6.84
C GLY A 162 -14.24 -6.69 7.84
N GLU A 163 -15.35 -6.86 8.57
CA GLU A 163 -15.78 -5.88 9.58
C GLU A 163 -14.74 -5.75 10.71
N GLY A 164 -14.39 -4.51 11.08
CA GLY A 164 -13.49 -4.20 12.21
C GLY A 164 -11.99 -4.19 11.90
N LYS A 165 -11.55 -4.73 10.75
CA LYS A 165 -10.13 -4.75 10.37
C LYS A 165 -9.63 -3.40 9.89
N HIS A 166 -10.51 -2.57 9.32
CA HIS A 166 -10.18 -1.21 8.91
C HIS A 166 -9.77 -0.36 10.13
N GLU A 167 -10.54 -0.44 11.22
CA GLU A 167 -10.23 0.22 12.49
C GLU A 167 -8.95 -0.34 13.13
N GLU A 168 -8.71 -1.64 13.02
CA GLU A 168 -7.48 -2.27 13.52
C GLU A 168 -6.24 -1.75 12.78
N TYR A 169 -6.26 -1.67 11.45
CA TYR A 169 -5.16 -1.13 10.67
C TYR A 169 -4.88 0.34 10.98
N HIS A 170 -5.93 1.16 11.17
CA HIS A 170 -5.76 2.52 11.68
C HIS A 170 -5.12 2.56 13.06
N GLY A 171 -5.53 1.66 13.96
CA GLY A 171 -4.91 1.49 15.28
C GLY A 171 -3.43 1.17 15.18
N TRP A 172 -3.04 0.26 14.29
CA TRP A 172 -1.63 -0.10 14.06
C TRP A 172 -0.82 1.04 13.46
N LEU A 173 -1.36 1.77 12.50
CA LEU A 173 -0.68 2.95 11.93
C LEU A 173 -0.37 3.98 13.02
N LYS A 174 -1.32 4.23 13.94
CA LYS A 174 -1.12 5.12 15.07
C LYS A 174 -0.05 4.58 16.03
N GLU A 175 -0.19 3.33 16.48
CA GLU A 175 0.72 2.67 17.42
C GLU A 175 2.16 2.66 16.87
N LEU A 176 2.34 2.15 15.65
CA LEU A 176 3.65 2.07 15.01
C LEU A 176 4.21 3.47 14.69
N GLY A 177 3.36 4.43 14.32
CA GLY A 177 3.75 5.82 14.13
C GLY A 177 4.34 6.44 15.40
N GLU A 178 3.68 6.24 16.55
CA GLU A 178 4.16 6.70 17.86
C GLU A 178 5.52 6.07 18.22
N VAL A 179 5.70 4.78 17.92
CA VAL A 179 6.95 4.04 18.21
C VAL A 179 8.11 4.48 17.31
N TYR A 180 7.89 4.64 16.01
CA TYR A 180 8.98 4.73 15.02
C TYR A 180 9.21 6.13 14.45
N ILE A 181 8.18 6.97 14.40
CA ILE A 181 8.26 8.32 13.83
C ILE A 181 8.19 9.38 14.94
N GLY A 182 7.51 9.08 16.06
CA GLY A 182 7.29 10.01 17.16
C GLY A 182 6.18 11.04 16.86
N GLN A 183 5.66 11.71 17.89
CA GLN A 183 4.47 12.60 17.78
C GLN A 183 4.71 13.97 17.09
N ASN A 184 5.84 14.17 16.39
CA ASN A 184 6.15 15.50 15.81
C ASN A 184 6.38 15.42 14.31
N GLN A 185 5.30 15.32 13.52
CA GLN A 185 5.28 15.81 12.14
C GLN A 185 3.91 16.42 11.78
N ASP A 186 3.44 17.35 12.62
CA ASP A 186 2.51 18.41 12.20
C ASP A 186 3.23 19.75 12.41
N GLN A 187 4.18 20.09 11.53
CA GLN A 187 4.65 21.46 11.27
C GLN A 187 5.00 21.61 9.79
#